data_AF-A0A112GT93-F1
#
_entry.id   AF-A0A112GT93-F1
#
_cell.length_a   1.000
_cell.length_b   1.000
_cell.length_c   1.000
_cell.angle_alpha   90.00
_cell.angle_beta   90.00
_cell.angle_gamma   90.00
#
_symmetry.space_group_name_H-M   'P 1'
#
loop_
_entity.id
_entity.type
_entity.pdbx_description
1 polymer ?
#
loop_
_entity_poly.entity_id
_entity_poly.type
_entity_poly.pdbx_seq_one_letter_code
_entity_poly.pdbx_strand_id
1 'polypeptide(L)' 'MRLATKDLAEAIRKGQVRKSSFNTEQLRAIEKGESKIPDYTWHHHQDTGRMQLIREGLHHDTGHIGWEAMNKGR' A
#
# COMPACT_ATOMS: atom_id res chain seq x y z
N MET A 1 -1.23 7.24 -10.29
CA MET A 1 -0.59 6.67 -9.08
C MET A 1 0.54 7.52 -8.49
N ARG A 2 1.38 8.20 -9.27
CA ARG A 2 2.49 9.03 -8.73
C ARG A 2 2.07 10.03 -7.64
N LEU A 3 0.89 10.65 -7.76
CA LEU A 3 0.34 11.53 -6.73
C LEU A 3 0.02 10.75 -5.44
N ALA A 4 -0.69 9.64 -5.53
CA ALA A 4 -0.99 8.76 -4.38
C ALA A 4 0.28 8.27 -3.67
N THR A 5 1.33 7.92 -4.42
CA THR A 5 2.62 7.54 -3.83
C THR A 5 3.30 8.70 -3.10
N LYS A 6 3.21 9.93 -3.63
CA LYS A 6 3.72 11.13 -2.94
C LYS A 6 2.95 11.40 -1.65
N ASP A 7 1.62 11.27 -1.68
CA ASP A 7 0.77 11.45 -0.50
C ASP A 7 1.11 10.42 0.58
N LEU A 8 1.33 9.16 0.20
CA LEU A 8 1.81 8.11 1.11
C LEU A 8 3.18 8.44 1.69
N ALA A 9 4.13 8.90 0.87
CA ALA A 9 5.44 9.30 1.35
C ALA A 9 5.35 10.44 2.38
N GLU A 10 4.46 11.41 2.16
CA GLU A 10 4.22 12.49 3.10
C GLU A 10 3.57 12.01 4.40
N ALA A 11 2.58 11.12 4.32
CA ALA A 11 1.94 10.53 5.49
C ALA A 11 2.94 9.74 6.35
N ILE A 12 3.90 9.04 5.73
CA ILE A 12 5.01 8.38 6.44
C ILE A 12 5.91 9.42 7.13
N ARG A 13 6.30 10.50 6.44
CA ARG A 13 7.12 11.58 7.02
C ARG A 13 6.44 12.26 8.19
N LYS A 14 5.12 12.44 8.13
CA LYS A 14 4.30 13.00 9.21
C LYS A 14 4.05 12.01 10.36
N GLY A 15 4.50 10.76 10.26
CA GLY A 15 4.26 9.72 11.25
C GLY A 15 2.83 9.18 11.27
N GLN A 16 2.00 9.54 10.28
CA GLN A 16 0.62 9.06 10.15
C GLN A 16 0.58 7.60 9.67
N VAL A 17 1.60 7.19 8.92
CA VAL A 17 1.81 5.79 8.50
C VAL A 17 3.14 5.31 9.03
N ARG A 18 3.16 4.12 9.64
CA ARG A 18 4.39 3.55 10.20
C ARG A 18 5.32 3.09 9.09
N LYS A 19 6.55 3.62 9.05
CA LYS A 19 7.60 3.20 8.11
C LYS A 19 7.89 1.69 8.20
N SER A 20 7.75 1.10 9.40
CA SER A 20 7.95 -0.33 9.67
C SER A 20 6.94 -1.26 8.99
N SER A 21 5.86 -0.73 8.40
CA SER A 21 4.89 -1.53 7.61
C SER A 21 5.41 -1.92 6.23
N PHE A 22 6.56 -1.39 5.82
CA PHE A 22 7.15 -1.57 4.50
C PHE A 22 8.59 -2.08 4.61
N ASN A 23 9.00 -2.91 3.65
CA ASN A 23 10.40 -3.31 3.51
C ASN A 23 11.24 -2.21 2.83
N THR A 24 12.56 -2.37 2.82
CA THR A 24 13.49 -1.38 2.27
C THR A 24 13.22 -1.05 0.80
N GLU A 25 12.82 -2.03 -0.01
CA GLU A 25 12.55 -1.83 -1.44
C GLU A 25 11.28 -0.99 -1.65
N GLN A 26 10.22 -1.34 -0.93
CA GLN A 26 8.96 -0.62 -0.92
C GLN A 26 9.14 0.82 -0.44
N LEU A 27 9.93 1.04 0.61
CA LEU A 27 10.25 2.39 1.10
C LEU A 27 11.00 3.23 0.06
N ARG A 28 11.96 2.65 -0.66
CA ARG A 28 12.65 3.35 -1.75
C ARG A 28 11.71 3.71 -2.89
N ALA A 29 10.80 2.80 -3.26
CA ALA A 29 9.80 3.06 -4.29
C ALA A 29 8.83 4.19 -3.87
N ILE A 30 8.41 4.19 -2.60
CA ILE A 30 7.57 5.25 -2.02
C ILE A 30 8.30 6.60 -2.02
N GLU A 31 9.54 6.64 -1.52
CA GLU A 31 10.35 7.86 -1.42
C GLU A 31 10.65 8.48 -2.80
N LYS A 32 10.85 7.64 -3.83
CA LYS A 32 11.02 8.09 -5.22
C LYS A 32 9.72 8.53 -5.90
N GLY A 33 8.57 8.23 -5.30
CA GLY A 33 7.27 8.49 -5.91
C GLY A 33 6.98 7.58 -7.10
N GLU A 34 7.44 6.33 -7.06
CA GLU A 34 7.18 5.33 -8.10
C GLU A 34 5.67 5.10 -8.27
N SER A 35 5.23 4.85 -9.50
CA SER A 35 3.81 4.59 -9.78
C SER A 35 3.34 3.22 -9.27
N LYS A 36 4.26 2.28 -9.09
CA LYS A 36 4.02 0.94 -8.55
C LYS A 36 4.93 0.70 -7.34
N ILE A 37 4.38 0.09 -6.31
CA ILE A 37 5.12 -0.36 -5.13
C ILE A 37 5.16 -1.90 -5.19
N PRO A 38 6.32 -2.55 -5.00
CA PRO A 38 6.41 -4.01 -5.03
C PRO A 38 5.42 -4.67 -4.05
N ASP A 39 4.71 -5.69 -4.50
CA ASP A 39 3.67 -6.44 -3.75
C ASP A 39 2.47 -5.60 -3.31
N TYR A 40 2.25 -4.44 -3.92
CA TYR A 40 1.09 -3.60 -3.64
C TYR A 40 0.50 -3.03 -4.92
N THR A 41 -0.83 -2.92 -4.92
CA THR A 41 -1.59 -2.20 -5.92
C THR A 41 -2.43 -1.11 -5.30
N TRP A 42 -2.52 -0.01 -6.03
CA TRP A 42 -3.35 1.13 -5.68
C TRP A 42 -4.78 0.91 -6.17
N HIS A 43 -5.73 0.90 -5.24
CA HIS A 43 -7.16 0.82 -5.51
C HIS A 43 -7.82 2.18 -5.32
N HIS A 44 -8.70 2.58 -6.25
CA HIS A 44 -9.55 3.76 -6.07
C HIS A 44 -10.69 3.41 -5.12
N HIS A 45 -10.90 4.25 -4.11
CA HIS A 45 -12.10 4.20 -3.28
C HIS A 45 -13.29 4.79 -4.06
N GLN A 46 -14.52 4.44 -3.67
CA GLN A 46 -15.74 5.01 -4.28
C GLN A 46 -15.89 6.51 -4.00
N ASP A 47 -15.27 7.00 -2.92
CA ASP A 47 -15.11 8.43 -2.67
C ASP A 47 -14.07 9.00 -3.65
N THR A 48 -14.49 9.92 -4.50
CA THR A 48 -13.65 10.51 -5.53
C THR A 48 -12.36 11.08 -4.94
N GLY A 49 -11.21 10.61 -5.44
CA GLY A 49 -9.89 11.14 -5.08
C GLY A 49 -9.16 10.41 -3.94
N ARG A 50 -9.79 9.42 -3.28
CA ARG A 50 -9.11 8.62 -2.25
C ARG A 50 -8.50 7.35 -2.85
N MET A 51 -7.22 7.15 -2.59
CA MET A 51 -6.46 5.97 -3.02
C MET A 51 -6.13 5.10 -1.82
N GLN A 52 -6.29 3.79 -1.95
CA GLN A 52 -5.91 2.81 -0.97
C GLN A 52 -4.82 1.89 -1.54
N LEU A 53 -3.71 1.77 -0.82
CA LEU A 53 -2.67 0.81 -1.16
C LEU A 53 -3.04 -0.53 -0.54
N ILE A 54 -3.25 -1.55 -1.37
CA ILE A 54 -3.61 -2.91 -0.95
C ILE A 54 -2.47 -3.85 -1.33
N ARG A 55 -2.12 -4.77 -0.43
CA ARG A 55 -1.13 -5.80 -0.74
C ARG A 55 -1.65 -6.69 -1.86
N GLU A 56 -0.88 -6.85 -2.93
CA GLU A 56 -1.11 -7.93 -3.88
C GLU A 56 -0.75 -9.21 -3.14
N GLY A 57 -1.76 -10.03 -2.83
CA GLY A 57 -1.51 -11.33 -2.23
C GLY A 57 -0.78 -12.23 -3.22
N LEU A 58 0.56 -12.16 -3.26
CA LEU A 58 1.37 -13.11 -4.01
C LEU A 58 1.92 -14.17 -3.07
N HIS A 59 1.31 -15.34 -3.19
CA HIS A 59 1.71 -16.63 -2.66
C HIS A 59 3.14 -17.00 -3.12
N HIS A 60 4.11 -16.99 -2.21
CA HIS A 60 5.20 -17.98 -2.14
C HIS A 60 5.91 -17.80 -0.78
N ASP A 61 5.90 -18.83 0.06
CA ASP A 61 6.79 -19.06 1.22
C ASP A 61 6.65 -18.34 2.57
N THR A 62 5.66 -17.50 2.84
CA THR A 62 5.39 -17.12 4.25
C THR A 62 3.92 -17.17 4.61
N GLY A 63 3.52 -18.27 5.25
CA GLY A 63 2.22 -18.36 5.91
C GLY A 63 2.13 -17.36 7.07
N HIS A 64 1.45 -16.22 6.87
CA HIS A 64 0.71 -15.56 7.95
C HIS A 64 -0.31 -14.52 7.44
N ILE A 65 -1.59 -14.89 7.58
CA ILE A 65 -2.75 -14.11 8.06
C ILE A 65 -2.76 -12.62 7.68
N GLY A 66 -3.53 -12.27 6.64
CA GLY A 66 -3.80 -10.86 6.35
C GLY A 66 -4.84 -10.54 5.27
N TRP A 67 -5.72 -11.47 4.88
CA TRP A 67 -6.73 -11.19 3.85
C TRP A 67 -8.12 -11.84 4.04
N GLU A 68 -8.33 -12.77 4.98
CA GLU A 68 -9.64 -13.43 5.18
C GLU A 68 -10.71 -12.58 5.90
N ALA A 69 -10.60 -11.25 5.93
CA ALA A 69 -11.61 -10.39 6.55
C ALA A 69 -12.44 -9.55 5.55
N MET A 70 -12.27 -9.75 4.24
CA MET A 70 -13.07 -9.05 3.22
C MET A 70 -13.72 -10.02 2.23
N ASN A 71 -14.44 -11.02 2.76
CA ASN A 71 -15.44 -11.72 1.96
C ASN A 71 -16.61 -12.16 2.85
N LYS A 72 -17.48 -11.21 3.21
CA LYS A 72 -18.89 -11.42 3.55
C LYS A 72 -19.61 -10.08 3.61
N GLY A 73 -20.11 -9.69 2.44
CA GLY A 73 -20.99 -8.56 2.21
C GLY A 73 -21.10 -8.44 0.68
N ARG A 74 -21.98 -9.16 0.00
CA ARG A 74 -23.30 -9.68 0.36
C ARG A 74 -23.62 -10.89 -0.50
#